data_AF-A0A5E9AHN6-F1
#
_entry.id   AF-A0A5E9AHN6-F1
#
_cell.length_a   1.000
_cell.length_b   1.000
_cell.length_c   1.000
_cell.angle_alpha   90.00
_cell.angle_beta   90.00
_cell.angle_gamma   90.00
#
_symmetry.space_group_name_H-M   'P 1'
#
loop_
_entity.id
_entity.type
_entity.pdbx_description
1 polymer ?
#
loop_
_entity_poly.entity_id
_entity_poly.type
_entity_poly.pdbx_seq_one_letter_code
_entity_poly.pdbx_strand_id
1 'polypeptide(L)'
;MHVRDLGSVSPLRRRLPRADGASVAAWMVEQGQALDWPRYSHGTYASQQAKAKAAKLGMWVGNFEAPWDWRASHADGAAPSSQPLRIISRRQVAQSSYSCEPRRYCSQVSSCEEARWYLANCSWGGKLDRDKDGIPCEGLC
;
A
#
# COMPACT_ATOMS: atom_id res chain seq x y z
N MET A 1 13.53 -11.58 54.59
CA MET A 1 12.60 -11.82 53.47
C MET A 1 13.23 -11.24 52.22
N HIS A 2 13.79 -12.08 51.34
CA HIS A 2 14.31 -11.68 50.04
C HIS A 2 13.19 -11.86 49.02
N VAL A 3 12.69 -10.77 48.46
CA VAL A 3 11.77 -10.81 47.32
C VAL A 3 12.61 -11.19 46.10
N ARG A 4 12.37 -12.38 45.55
CA ARG A 4 12.94 -12.79 44.26
C ARG A 4 12.19 -12.04 43.18
N ASP A 5 12.88 -11.18 42.45
CA ASP A 5 12.38 -10.56 41.22
C ASP A 5 11.93 -11.66 40.26
N LEU A 6 10.64 -11.64 39.93
CA LEU A 6 10.02 -12.59 39.02
C LEU A 6 10.51 -12.28 37.60
N GLY A 7 11.14 -13.29 37.00
CA GLY A 7 11.72 -13.30 35.67
C GLY A 7 11.04 -12.39 34.64
N SER A 8 11.85 -11.49 34.09
CA SER A 8 11.62 -10.88 32.78
C SER A 8 11.46 -12.00 31.75
N VAL A 9 10.23 -12.25 31.30
CA VAL A 9 9.94 -13.20 30.22
C VAL A 9 10.41 -12.56 28.91
N SER A 10 11.70 -12.68 28.61
CA SER A 10 12.24 -12.32 27.31
C SER A 10 11.76 -13.36 26.30
N PRO A 11 10.96 -12.99 25.27
CA PRO A 11 10.59 -13.93 24.23
C PRO A 11 11.86 -14.44 23.56
N LEU A 12 12.06 -15.76 23.55
CA LEU A 12 13.19 -16.41 22.88
C LEU A 12 13.16 -16.04 21.39
N ARG A 13 13.97 -15.05 20.99
CA ARG A 13 14.19 -14.71 19.57
C ARG A 13 15.01 -15.83 18.93
N ARG A 14 14.33 -16.85 18.41
CA ARG A 14 14.98 -17.91 17.64
C ARG A 14 15.51 -17.30 16.33
N ARG A 15 16.84 -17.34 16.13
CA ARG A 15 17.44 -16.95 14.85
C ARG A 15 17.03 -17.97 13.80
N LEU A 16 16.54 -17.48 12.66
CA LEU A 16 16.22 -18.33 11.51
C LEU A 16 17.46 -18.43 10.61
N PRO A 17 18.06 -19.62 10.46
CA PRO A 17 19.11 -19.83 9.49
C PRO A 17 18.52 -20.05 8.10
N ARG A 18 19.29 -19.67 7.07
CA ARG A 18 19.10 -20.10 5.69
C ARG A 18 19.64 -21.53 5.51
N ALA A 19 19.43 -22.11 4.33
CA ALA A 19 19.94 -23.44 3.99
C ALA A 19 21.47 -23.58 4.13
N ASP A 20 22.21 -22.47 4.00
CA ASP A 20 23.67 -22.39 4.18
C ASP A 20 24.11 -22.12 5.63
N GLY A 21 23.17 -22.08 6.59
CA GLY A 21 23.45 -21.76 7.99
C GLY A 21 23.61 -20.28 8.30
N ALA A 22 23.60 -19.40 7.29
CA ALA A 22 23.70 -17.95 7.51
C ALA A 22 22.41 -17.36 8.10
N SER A 23 22.52 -16.29 8.88
CA SER A 23 21.37 -15.61 9.47
C SER A 23 20.51 -14.94 8.38
N VAL A 24 19.23 -15.32 8.29
CA VAL A 24 18.26 -14.68 7.38
C VAL A 24 18.16 -13.19 7.67
N ALA A 25 18.07 -12.82 8.95
CA ALA A 25 17.93 -11.43 9.37
C ALA A 25 19.16 -10.60 9.00
N ALA A 26 20.37 -11.13 9.19
CA ALA A 26 21.59 -10.42 8.81
C ALA A 26 21.64 -10.18 7.30
N TRP A 27 21.29 -11.20 6.50
CA TRP A 27 21.25 -11.07 5.05
C TRP A 27 20.22 -10.06 4.56
N MET A 28 18.99 -10.07 5.11
CA MET A 28 17.97 -9.10 4.71
C MET A 28 18.41 -7.65 4.97
N VAL A 29 19.07 -7.40 6.11
CA VAL A 29 19.61 -6.07 6.43
C VAL A 29 20.76 -5.72 5.48
N GLU A 30 21.68 -6.66 5.22
CA GLU A 30 22.85 -6.44 4.35
C GLU A 30 22.46 -6.18 2.88
N GLN A 31 21.35 -6.76 2.42
CA GLN A 31 20.80 -6.52 1.08
C GLN A 31 19.87 -5.30 1.00
N GLY A 32 19.72 -4.52 2.08
CA GLY A 32 18.87 -3.33 2.10
C GLY A 32 17.36 -3.62 2.01
N GLN A 33 16.94 -4.83 2.40
CA GLN A 33 15.53 -5.25 2.42
C GLN A 33 14.89 -5.08 3.80
N ALA A 34 15.70 -4.90 4.85
CA ALA A 34 15.25 -4.69 6.21
C ALA A 34 16.13 -3.66 6.94
N LEU A 35 15.58 -3.08 8.00
CA LEU A 35 16.29 -2.14 8.87
C LEU A 35 16.66 -2.78 10.21
N ASP A 36 17.83 -2.43 10.72
CA ASP A 36 18.26 -2.75 12.06
C ASP A 36 17.57 -1.84 13.07
N TRP A 37 16.46 -2.30 13.65
CA TRP A 37 15.67 -1.47 14.58
C TRP A 37 16.24 -1.49 16.01
N PRO A 38 16.88 -0.41 16.50
CA PRO A 38 17.69 -0.44 17.72
C PRO A 38 16.91 -0.85 18.98
N ARG A 39 15.60 -0.55 19.03
CA ARG A 39 14.71 -0.89 20.16
C ARG A 39 14.64 -2.39 20.43
N TYR A 40 14.79 -3.23 19.40
CA TYR A 40 14.56 -4.66 19.49
C TYR A 40 15.75 -5.51 19.07
N SER A 41 16.60 -5.00 18.18
CA SER A 41 17.82 -5.68 17.77
C SER A 41 19.03 -5.30 18.64
N HIS A 42 18.93 -4.20 19.39
CA HIS A 42 20.05 -3.63 20.15
C HIS A 42 21.31 -3.38 19.28
N GLY A 43 21.13 -3.06 18.00
CA GLY A 43 22.25 -2.78 17.09
C GLY A 43 22.94 -4.03 16.53
N THR A 44 22.37 -5.23 16.72
CA THR A 44 22.97 -6.50 16.27
C THR A 44 23.29 -6.50 14.77
N TYR A 45 22.54 -5.74 13.94
CA TYR A 45 22.71 -5.72 12.49
C TYR A 45 23.29 -4.40 11.95
N ALA A 46 23.90 -3.57 12.81
CA ALA A 46 24.36 -2.24 12.44
C ALA A 46 25.43 -2.25 11.34
N SER A 47 26.33 -3.23 11.35
CA SER A 47 27.38 -3.36 10.34
C SER A 47 26.82 -3.76 8.97
N GLN A 48 25.83 -4.66 8.95
CA GLN A 48 25.11 -5.03 7.72
C GLN A 48 24.35 -3.83 7.15
N GLN A 49 23.69 -3.05 8.00
CA GLN A 49 22.97 -1.86 7.57
C GLN A 49 23.92 -0.80 6.99
N ALA A 50 25.10 -0.62 7.61
CA ALA A 50 26.12 0.29 7.10
C ALA A 50 26.61 -0.12 5.71
N LYS A 51 26.81 -1.43 5.46
CA LYS A 51 27.15 -1.95 4.13
C LYS A 51 26.04 -1.66 3.11
N ALA A 52 24.79 -1.96 3.45
CA ALA A 52 23.65 -1.71 2.56
C ALA A 52 23.50 -0.22 2.20
N LYS A 53 23.69 0.67 3.19
CA LYS A 53 23.65 2.12 2.99
C LYS A 53 24.80 2.61 2.11
N ALA A 54 26.03 2.16 2.35
CA ALA A 54 27.19 2.53 1.56
C ALA A 54 27.09 2.06 0.10
N ALA A 55 26.55 0.86 -0.10
CA ALA A 55 26.34 0.27 -1.42
C ALA A 55 25.03 0.72 -2.10
N LYS A 56 24.21 1.56 -1.45
CA LYS A 56 22.89 2.00 -1.94
C LYS A 56 22.00 0.84 -2.39
N LEU A 57 21.92 -0.22 -1.58
CA LEU A 57 21.15 -1.41 -1.89
C LEU A 57 19.69 -1.30 -1.43
N GLY A 58 18.77 -1.88 -2.21
CA GLY A 58 17.36 -1.96 -1.87
C GLY A 58 16.74 -0.59 -1.60
N MET A 59 16.18 -0.40 -0.41
CA MET A 59 15.57 0.88 -0.02
C MET A 59 16.57 2.04 0.06
N TRP A 60 17.88 1.76 0.21
CA TRP A 60 18.94 2.77 0.30
C TRP A 60 19.35 3.38 -1.06
N VAL A 61 18.74 2.95 -2.17
CA VAL A 61 18.90 3.63 -3.48
C VAL A 61 18.33 5.04 -3.42
N GLY A 62 17.27 5.25 -2.64
CA GLY A 62 16.58 6.52 -2.48
C GLY A 62 16.67 7.07 -1.07
N ASN A 63 15.93 8.16 -0.85
CA ASN A 63 15.72 8.73 0.48
C ASN A 63 14.43 8.16 1.07
N PHE A 64 14.47 7.78 2.34
CA PHE A 64 13.30 7.37 3.09
C PHE A 64 13.47 7.74 4.57
N GLU A 65 12.35 7.93 5.26
CA GLU A 65 12.32 8.05 6.71
C GLU A 65 12.16 6.67 7.34
N ALA A 66 12.93 6.37 8.38
CA ALA A 66 12.81 5.08 9.02
C ALA A 66 11.42 4.93 9.65
N PRO A 67 10.77 3.74 9.57
CA PRO A 67 9.39 3.58 10.01
C PRO A 67 9.15 3.90 11.50
N TRP A 68 10.18 3.78 12.34
CA TRP A 68 10.06 4.15 13.76
C TRP A 68 10.10 5.66 13.98
N ASP A 69 10.88 6.40 13.20
CA ASP A 69 10.93 7.88 13.27
C ASP A 69 9.58 8.44 12.80
N TRP A 70 9.07 7.92 11.68
CA TRP A 70 7.73 8.28 11.19
C TRP A 70 6.63 7.98 12.22
N ARG A 71 6.64 6.79 12.83
CA ARG A 71 5.64 6.45 13.87
C ARG A 71 5.76 7.33 15.10
N ALA A 72 6.96 7.78 15.47
CA ALA A 72 7.16 8.67 16.60
C ALA A 72 6.63 10.08 16.29
N SER A 73 6.80 10.56 15.06
CA SER A 73 6.29 11.87 14.61
C SER A 73 4.79 11.88 14.27
N HIS A 74 4.18 10.71 14.02
CA HIS A 74 2.77 10.56 13.64
C HIS A 74 1.94 9.75 14.66
N ALA A 75 2.30 9.84 15.95
CA ALA A 75 1.63 9.08 17.01
C ALA A 75 0.15 9.45 17.22
N ASP A 76 -0.25 10.67 16.86
CA ASP A 76 -1.59 11.23 17.15
C ASP A 76 -2.69 10.81 16.15
N GLY A 77 -2.45 9.80 15.31
CA GLY A 77 -3.46 9.28 14.38
C GLY A 77 -3.82 10.24 13.23
N ALA A 78 -3.04 11.31 13.06
CA ALA A 78 -3.09 12.14 11.86
C ALA A 78 -2.64 11.26 10.68
N ALA A 79 -3.60 10.74 9.92
CA ALA A 79 -3.34 10.00 8.70
C ALA A 79 -2.38 10.83 7.83
N PRO A 80 -1.34 10.22 7.24
CA PRO A 80 -0.47 10.94 6.32
C PRO A 80 -1.37 11.58 5.26
N SER A 81 -1.11 12.85 4.93
CA SER A 81 -1.85 13.54 3.88
C SER A 81 -1.90 12.62 2.67
N SER A 82 -3.09 12.30 2.18
CA SER A 82 -3.36 11.50 1.00
C SER A 82 -2.84 12.22 -0.26
N GLN A 83 -1.54 12.52 -0.31
CA GLN A 83 -0.87 12.82 -1.54
C GLN A 83 -1.01 11.54 -2.35
N PRO A 84 -1.72 11.56 -3.49
CA PRO A 84 -1.89 10.38 -4.28
C PRO A 84 -0.48 9.94 -4.70
N LEU A 85 -0.02 8.82 -4.14
CA LEU A 85 0.94 7.98 -4.83
C LEU A 85 0.42 7.87 -6.27
N ARG A 86 1.29 7.94 -7.28
CA ARG A 86 0.92 7.77 -8.71
C ARG A 86 0.49 6.32 -9.02
N ILE A 87 -0.26 5.70 -8.12
CA ILE A 87 -1.07 4.52 -8.31
C ILE A 87 -2.27 5.01 -9.10
N ILE A 88 -2.38 4.55 -10.34
CA ILE A 88 -3.49 4.89 -11.23
C ILE A 88 -4.79 4.72 -10.46
N SER A 89 -5.60 5.78 -10.41
CA SER A 89 -6.86 5.75 -9.67
C SER A 89 -7.71 4.59 -10.19
N ARG A 90 -8.40 3.89 -9.28
CA ARG A 90 -9.36 2.84 -9.66
C ARG A 90 -10.37 3.36 -10.69
N ARG A 91 -10.70 4.66 -10.65
CA ARG A 91 -11.52 5.35 -11.66
C ARG A 91 -10.86 5.41 -13.03
N GLN A 92 -9.55 5.69 -13.12
CA GLN A 92 -8.83 5.71 -14.39
C GLN A 92 -8.69 4.31 -15.00
N VAL A 93 -8.62 3.26 -14.17
CA VAL A 93 -8.66 1.87 -14.66
C VAL A 93 -10.06 1.48 -15.15
N ALA A 94 -11.13 1.91 -14.46
CA ALA A 94 -12.50 1.69 -14.93
C ALA A 94 -12.79 2.46 -16.23
N GLN A 95 -12.27 3.68 -16.37
CA GLN A 95 -12.38 4.51 -17.58
C GLN A 95 -11.70 3.90 -18.80
N SER A 96 -10.64 3.12 -18.63
CA SER A 96 -9.97 2.44 -19.75
C SER A 96 -10.61 1.10 -20.13
N SER A 97 -11.60 0.61 -19.35
CA SER A 97 -12.23 -0.69 -19.55
C SER A 97 -13.70 -0.64 -19.99
N TYR A 98 -14.28 0.55 -20.21
CA TYR A 98 -15.66 0.62 -20.69
C TYR A 98 -15.75 0.10 -22.13
N SER A 99 -16.64 -0.87 -22.33
CA SER A 99 -16.93 -1.50 -23.61
C SER A 99 -18.42 -1.37 -23.90
N CYS A 100 -18.81 -1.27 -25.17
CA CYS A 100 -20.21 -1.16 -25.57
C CYS A 100 -21.00 -2.47 -25.41
N GLU A 101 -20.76 -3.22 -24.33
CA GLU A 101 -21.57 -4.35 -23.92
C GLU A 101 -23.02 -3.90 -23.69
N PRO A 102 -24.04 -4.60 -24.22
CA PRO A 102 -25.42 -4.15 -24.13
C PRO A 102 -25.95 -4.09 -22.69
N ARG A 103 -25.91 -2.89 -22.08
CA ARG A 103 -26.47 -2.60 -20.75
C ARG A 103 -27.62 -1.61 -20.91
N ARG A 104 -28.78 -2.10 -21.37
CA ARG A 104 -29.91 -1.26 -21.81
C ARG A 104 -30.80 -0.75 -20.67
N TYR A 105 -30.48 -1.09 -19.43
CA TYR A 105 -31.24 -0.70 -18.24
C TYR A 105 -30.30 -0.09 -17.20
N CYS A 106 -30.75 0.97 -16.53
CA CYS A 106 -29.98 1.67 -15.51
C CYS A 106 -29.58 0.78 -14.33
N SER A 107 -30.36 -0.26 -14.02
CA SER A 107 -30.00 -1.26 -12.99
C SER A 107 -28.75 -2.08 -13.31
N GLN A 108 -28.29 -2.06 -14.57
CA GLN A 108 -27.11 -2.79 -15.03
C GLN A 108 -25.86 -1.90 -15.10
N VAL A 109 -25.98 -0.60 -14.80
CA VAL A 109 -24.89 0.38 -14.84
C VAL A 109 -24.54 0.75 -13.40
N SER A 110 -23.25 0.79 -13.09
CA SER A 110 -22.77 0.90 -11.71
C SER A 110 -22.46 2.34 -11.27
N SER A 111 -22.39 3.28 -12.22
CA SER A 111 -22.07 4.68 -11.93
C SER A 111 -22.58 5.66 -12.98
N CYS A 112 -22.83 6.90 -12.57
CA CYS A 112 -23.19 7.98 -13.48
C CYS A 112 -22.13 8.28 -14.55
N GLU A 113 -20.84 8.16 -14.22
CA GLU A 113 -19.75 8.38 -15.18
C GLU A 113 -19.71 7.29 -16.26
N GLU A 114 -19.97 6.04 -15.88
CA GLU A 114 -20.14 4.92 -16.80
C GLU A 114 -21.37 5.11 -17.70
N ALA A 115 -22.52 5.52 -17.13
CA ALA A 115 -23.74 5.82 -17.88
C ALA A 115 -23.53 6.92 -18.92
N ARG A 116 -22.85 8.01 -18.53
CA ARG A 116 -22.46 9.13 -19.42
C ARG A 116 -21.52 8.68 -20.53
N TRP A 117 -20.56 7.80 -20.21
CA TRP A 117 -19.66 7.24 -21.21
C TRP A 117 -20.43 6.41 -22.25
N TYR A 118 -21.38 5.56 -21.83
CA TYR A 118 -22.22 4.80 -22.76
C TYR A 118 -23.10 5.69 -23.64
N LEU A 119 -23.69 6.75 -23.08
CA LEU A 119 -24.48 7.72 -23.83
C LEU A 119 -23.66 8.39 -24.94
N ALA A 120 -22.40 8.73 -24.67
CA ALA A 120 -21.52 9.41 -25.62
C ALA A 120 -20.83 8.48 -26.63
N ASN A 121 -20.56 7.22 -26.27
CA ASN A 121 -19.68 6.34 -27.05
C ASN A 121 -20.38 5.13 -27.67
N CYS A 122 -21.61 4.80 -27.27
CA CYS A 122 -22.30 3.58 -27.72
C CYS A 122 -23.63 3.88 -28.43
N SER A 123 -23.88 3.19 -29.54
CA SER A 123 -25.09 3.37 -30.37
C SER A 123 -26.42 3.08 -29.65
N TRP A 124 -26.38 2.28 -28.58
CA TRP A 124 -27.54 1.97 -27.73
C TRP A 124 -27.66 2.87 -26.50
N GLY A 125 -26.68 3.73 -26.23
CA GLY A 125 -26.57 4.53 -25.01
C GLY A 125 -27.74 5.49 -24.79
N GLY A 126 -28.36 5.99 -25.86
CA GLY A 126 -29.57 6.82 -25.79
C GLY A 126 -30.79 6.13 -25.16
N LYS A 127 -30.77 4.82 -24.91
CA LYS A 127 -31.82 4.14 -24.12
C LYS A 127 -31.72 4.38 -22.62
N LEU A 128 -30.56 4.82 -22.12
CA LEU A 128 -30.34 5.14 -20.72
C LEU A 128 -30.87 6.53 -20.35
N ASP A 129 -31.03 7.40 -21.34
CA ASP A 129 -31.58 8.74 -21.23
C ASP A 129 -33.04 8.71 -21.70
N ARG A 130 -33.97 8.61 -20.74
CA ARG A 130 -35.38 8.34 -21.01
C ARG A 130 -36.11 9.57 -21.57
N ASP A 131 -35.75 10.75 -21.09
CA ASP A 131 -36.36 12.05 -21.37
C ASP A 131 -35.53 12.91 -22.33
N LYS A 132 -34.34 12.44 -22.72
CA LYS A 132 -33.47 13.01 -23.77
C LYS A 132 -32.88 14.36 -23.40
N ASP A 133 -32.60 14.56 -22.13
CA ASP A 133 -32.02 15.80 -21.59
C ASP A 133 -30.47 15.75 -21.55
N GLY A 134 -29.88 14.59 -21.88
CA GLY A 134 -28.44 14.35 -21.85
C GLY A 134 -27.93 13.77 -20.53
N ILE A 135 -28.81 13.48 -19.57
CA ILE A 135 -28.50 12.86 -18.28
C ILE A 135 -28.99 11.40 -18.29
N PRO A 136 -28.09 10.43 -18.53
CA PRO A 136 -28.49 9.02 -18.51
C PRO A 136 -28.69 8.55 -17.08
N CYS A 137 -29.73 7.77 -16.84
CA CYS A 137 -30.00 7.16 -15.54
C CYS A 137 -30.02 8.16 -14.37
N GLU A 138 -30.94 9.13 -14.40
CA GLU A 138 -31.08 10.18 -13.38
C GLU A 138 -31.05 9.67 -11.92
N GLY A 139 -31.62 8.49 -11.64
CA GLY A 139 -31.57 7.88 -10.30
C GLY A 139 -30.17 7.49 -9.82
N LEU A 140 -29.17 7.53 -10.71
CA LEU A 140 -27.75 7.28 -10.44
C LEU A 140 -26.87 8.55 -10.55
N CYS A 141 -27.37 9.70 -11.04
CA CYS A 141 -26.54 10.82 -11.55
C CYS A 141 -26.55 12.16 -10.76
#